data_AF-F3GH96-F1
#
_entry.id   AF-F3GH96-F1
#
_cell.length_a   1.000
_cell.length_b   1.000
_cell.length_c   1.000
_cell.angle_alpha   90.00
_cell.angle_beta   90.00
_cell.angle_gamma   90.00
#
_symmetry.space_group_name_H-M   'P 1'
#
loop_
_entity.id
_entity.type
_entity.pdbx_description
1 polymer ?
#
loop_
_entity_poly.entity_id
_entity_poly.type
_entity_poly.pdbx_seq_one_letter_code
_entity_poly.pdbx_strand_id
1 'polypeptide(L)'
;MFLGVSAALALGLVVGLINGIVIAKLRINALITTLATMQIVRGLAYIFSNGKAVGVSNEDFFIFGNGQVYGVPVPILITIACFIFFGWLLNYTTYGRNTMAIGGNQEAALLAG
;
A
#
# COMPACT_ATOMS: atom_id res chain seq x y z
N MET A 1 -20.63 3.21 3.35
CA MET A 1 -19.25 3.27 3.87
C MET A 1 -18.48 1.98 3.62
N PHE A 2 -18.88 0.83 4.19
CA PHE A 2 -18.16 -0.44 4.03
C PHE A 2 -17.88 -0.85 2.58
N LEU A 3 -18.87 -0.72 1.68
CA LEU A 3 -18.70 -1.05 0.26
C LEU A 3 -17.68 -0.17 -0.46
N GLY A 4 -17.60 1.12 -0.07
CA GLY A 4 -16.62 2.05 -0.63
C GLY A 4 -15.21 1.79 -0.11
N VAL A 5 -15.09 1.46 1.19
CA VAL A 5 -13.81 1.09 1.81
C VAL A 5 -13.27 -0.21 1.23
N SER A 6 -14.11 -1.24 1.08
CA SER A 6 -13.68 -2.51 0.50
C SER A 6 -13.29 -2.37 -0.97
N ALA A 7 -14.03 -1.59 -1.77
CA ALA A 7 -13.67 -1.28 -3.15
C ALA A 7 -12.34 -0.52 -3.25
N ALA A 8 -12.11 0.46 -2.36
CA ALA A 8 -10.86 1.22 -2.31
C ALA A 8 -9.66 0.32 -1.94
N LEU A 9 -9.81 -0.57 -0.96
CA LEU A 9 -8.78 -1.52 -0.58
C LEU A 9 -8.48 -2.53 -1.70
N ALA A 10 -9.52 -3.05 -2.37
CA ALA A 10 -9.36 -3.96 -3.49
C ALA A 10 -8.63 -3.30 -4.66
N LEU A 11 -9.01 -2.06 -5.02
CA LEU A 11 -8.32 -1.28 -6.05
C LEU A 11 -6.87 -0.99 -5.66
N GLY A 12 -6.61 -0.60 -4.41
CA GLY A 12 -5.25 -0.38 -3.90
C GLY A 12 -4.39 -1.64 -4.01
N LEU A 13 -4.95 -2.81 -3.68
CA LEU A 13 -4.27 -4.09 -3.82
C LEU A 13 -3.95 -4.39 -5.29
N VAL A 14 -4.91 -4.23 -6.20
CA VAL A 14 -4.71 -4.46 -7.64
C VAL A 14 -3.65 -3.53 -8.21
N VAL A 15 -3.70 -2.24 -7.91
CA VAL A 15 -2.71 -1.25 -8.38
C VAL A 15 -1.33 -1.56 -7.79
N GLY A 16 -1.26 -1.90 -6.50
CA GLY A 16 -0.01 -2.32 -5.85
C GLY A 16 0.59 -3.58 -6.48
N LEU A 17 -0.25 -4.56 -6.82
CA LEU A 17 0.18 -5.79 -7.49
C LEU A 17 0.70 -5.51 -8.91
N ILE A 18 0.02 -4.66 -9.67
CA ILE A 18 0.49 -4.22 -11.00
C ILE A 18 1.85 -3.54 -10.87
N ASN A 19 2.01 -2.60 -9.92
CA ASN A 19 3.28 -1.94 -9.66
C ASN A 19 4.38 -2.95 -9.33
N GLY A 20 4.12 -3.89 -8.43
CA GLY A 20 5.06 -4.93 -8.04
C GLY A 20 5.47 -5.83 -9.21
N ILE A 21 4.51 -6.27 -10.04
CA ILE A 21 4.79 -7.09 -11.22
C ILE A 21 5.61 -6.31 -12.25
N VAL A 22 5.28 -5.05 -12.50
CA VAL A 22 6.00 -4.21 -13.46
C VAL A 22 7.45 -4.03 -13.02
N ILE A 23 7.68 -3.72 -11.75
CA ILE A 23 9.02 -3.56 -11.20
C ILE A 23 9.79 -4.89 -11.30
N ALA A 24 9.17 -6.01 -10.89
CA ALA A 24 9.83 -7.31 -10.85
C ALA A 24 10.13 -7.89 -12.24
N LYS A 25 9.20 -7.79 -13.21
CA LYS A 25 9.37 -8.36 -14.57
C LYS A 25 10.08 -7.41 -15.53
N LEU A 26 9.70 -6.13 -15.56
CA LEU A 26 10.20 -5.18 -16.54
C LEU A 26 11.47 -4.46 -16.04
N ARG A 27 11.87 -4.67 -14.77
CA ARG A 27 13.05 -4.05 -14.14
C ARG A 27 13.08 -2.52 -14.28
N ILE A 28 11.90 -1.90 -14.32
CA ILE A 28 11.75 -0.45 -14.34
C ILE A 28 11.95 0.08 -12.92
N ASN A 29 12.52 1.27 -12.79
CA ASN A 29 12.71 1.92 -11.49
C ASN A 29 11.36 2.14 -10.79
N ALA A 30 11.25 1.68 -9.54
CA ALA A 30 10.05 1.76 -8.71
C ALA A 30 9.50 3.19 -8.58
N LEU A 31 10.35 4.21 -8.51
CA LEU A 31 9.92 5.62 -8.49
C LEU A 31 9.15 5.98 -9.76
N ILE A 32 9.65 5.59 -10.93
CA ILE A 32 9.01 5.92 -12.21
C ILE A 32 7.69 5.17 -12.35
N THR A 33 7.66 3.87 -12.00
CA THR A 33 6.44 3.06 -12.08
C THR A 33 5.33 3.57 -11.16
N THR A 34 5.67 3.94 -9.92
CA THR A 34 4.69 4.47 -8.96
C THR A 34 4.21 5.87 -9.33
N LEU A 35 5.08 6.75 -9.82
CA LEU A 35 4.69 8.06 -10.33
C LEU A 35 3.76 7.94 -11.56
N ALA A 36 4.07 7.04 -12.49
CA ALA A 36 3.23 6.80 -13.67
C ALA A 36 1.84 6.28 -13.28
N THR A 37 1.77 5.27 -12.39
CA THR A 37 0.48 4.74 -11.94
C THR A 37 -0.30 5.73 -11.11
N MET A 38 0.34 6.55 -10.27
CA MET A 38 -0.32 7.67 -9.58
C MET A 38 -1.00 8.60 -10.59
N GLN A 39 -0.33 8.96 -11.68
CA GLN A 39 -0.91 9.84 -12.70
C GLN A 39 -2.07 9.18 -13.47
N ILE A 40 -1.96 7.90 -13.81
CA ILE A 40 -3.04 7.14 -14.46
C ILE A 40 -4.27 7.08 -13.55
N VAL A 41 -4.10 6.64 -12.29
CA VAL A 41 -5.20 6.51 -11.33
C VAL A 41 -5.85 7.86 -11.05
N ARG A 42 -5.05 8.93 -10.91
CA ARG A 42 -5.55 10.28 -10.70
C ARG A 42 -6.30 10.81 -11.91
N GLY A 43 -5.83 10.54 -13.13
CA GLY A 43 -6.52 10.90 -14.37
C GLY A 43 -7.86 10.17 -14.50
N LEU A 44 -7.89 8.86 -14.23
CA LEU A 44 -9.14 8.08 -14.20
C LEU A 44 -10.11 8.65 -13.15
N ALA A 45 -9.63 8.90 -11.93
CA ALA A 45 -10.44 9.50 -10.87
C ALA A 45 -11.01 10.87 -11.27
N TYR A 46 -10.24 11.69 -11.98
CA TYR A 46 -10.68 12.99 -12.49
C TYR A 46 -11.80 12.87 -13.52
N ILE A 47 -11.68 11.92 -14.46
CA ILE A 47 -12.71 11.63 -15.47
C ILE A 47 -14.00 11.15 -14.78
N PHE A 48 -13.90 10.18 -13.87
CA PHE A 48 -15.05 9.67 -13.13
C PHE A 48 -15.72 10.73 -12.26
N SER A 49 -14.94 11.65 -11.70
CA SER A 49 -15.46 12.72 -10.84
C SER A 49 -16.01 13.91 -11.62
N ASN A 50 -16.01 13.89 -12.97
CA ASN A 50 -16.34 15.05 -13.81
C ASN A 50 -15.57 16.32 -13.39
N GLY A 51 -14.31 16.16 -12.97
CA GLY A 51 -13.47 17.24 -12.47
C GLY A 51 -13.85 17.85 -11.12
N LYS A 52 -14.83 17.28 -10.40
CA LYS A 52 -15.23 17.77 -9.07
C LYS A 52 -14.47 17.04 -7.96
N ALA A 53 -14.18 17.76 -6.88
CA ALA A 53 -13.68 17.14 -5.66
C ALA A 53 -14.82 16.37 -4.98
N VAL A 54 -14.85 15.04 -5.16
CA VAL A 54 -15.82 14.17 -4.48
C VAL A 54 -15.31 13.94 -3.06
N GLY A 55 -15.78 14.77 -2.12
CA GLY A 55 -15.50 14.63 -0.70
C GLY A 55 -16.33 13.52 -0.06
N VAL A 56 -15.75 12.83 0.93
CA VAL A 56 -16.50 11.89 1.77
C VAL A 56 -17.27 12.72 2.81
N SER A 57 -18.60 12.62 2.80
CA SER A 57 -19.49 13.37 3.72
C SER A 57 -19.81 12.62 5.02
N ASN A 58 -19.27 11.42 5.20
CA ASN A 58 -19.64 10.54 6.30
C ASN A 58 -18.68 10.69 7.49
N GLU A 59 -19.18 11.20 8.62
CA GLU A 59 -18.41 11.49 9.84
C GLU A 59 -17.70 10.24 10.40
N ASP A 60 -18.29 9.06 10.25
CA ASP A 60 -17.70 7.78 10.69
C ASP A 60 -16.36 7.49 9.99
N PHE A 61 -16.18 7.96 8.75
CA PHE A 61 -14.92 7.80 8.03
C PHE A 61 -13.83 8.73 8.56
N PHE A 62 -14.21 9.91 9.07
CA PHE A 62 -13.26 10.86 9.65
C PHE A 62 -12.65 10.34 10.96
N ILE A 63 -13.30 9.42 11.66
CA ILE A 63 -12.74 8.77 12.87
C ILE A 63 -11.47 7.98 12.52
N PHE A 64 -11.39 7.35 11.35
CA PHE A 64 -10.18 6.62 10.94
C PHE A 64 -9.00 7.55 10.61
N GLY A 65 -9.28 8.78 10.14
CA GLY A 65 -8.25 9.75 9.76
C GLY A 65 -7.88 10.75 10.85
N ASN A 66 -8.83 11.18 11.67
CA ASN A 66 -8.71 12.25 12.67
C ASN A 66 -9.26 11.85 14.05
N GLY A 67 -9.82 10.65 14.20
CA GLY A 67 -10.31 10.19 15.49
C GLY A 67 -9.17 10.04 16.49
N GLN A 68 -9.50 10.24 17.76
CA GLN A 68 -8.58 10.06 18.88
C GLN A 68 -9.17 9.05 19.86
N VAL A 69 -8.34 8.09 20.27
CA VAL A 69 -8.67 7.10 21.29
C VAL A 69 -7.73 7.34 22.48
N TYR A 70 -8.28 7.72 23.62
CA TYR A 70 -7.52 8.08 24.83
C TYR A 70 -6.41 9.14 24.59
N GLY A 71 -6.68 10.12 23.71
CA GLY A 71 -5.72 11.18 23.35
C GLY A 71 -4.68 10.76 22.30
N VAL A 72 -4.71 9.51 21.83
CA VAL A 72 -3.84 9.03 20.75
C VAL A 72 -4.61 9.01 19.43
N PRO A 73 -4.14 9.71 18.39
CA PRO A 73 -4.68 9.62 17.04
C PRO A 73 -4.78 8.16 16.54
N VAL A 74 -5.94 7.78 16.03
CA VAL A 74 -6.19 6.45 15.44
C VAL A 74 -5.15 6.06 14.38
N PRO A 75 -4.67 6.98 13.49
CA PRO A 75 -3.60 6.64 12.55
C PRO A 75 -2.34 6.08 13.21
N ILE A 76 -1.96 6.58 14.39
CA ILE A 76 -0.78 6.09 15.12
C ILE A 76 -0.99 4.67 15.60
N LEU A 77 -2.19 4.36 16.12
CA LEU A 77 -2.53 2.99 16.54
C LEU A 77 -2.50 2.02 15.36
N ILE A 78 -3.00 2.44 14.19
CA ILE A 78 -2.94 1.65 12.96
C ILE A 78 -1.48 1.41 12.55
N THR A 79 -0.63 2.44 12.59
CA THR A 79 0.80 2.30 12.28
C THR A 79 1.49 1.32 13.23
N ILE A 80 1.23 1.41 14.53
CA ILE A 80 1.80 0.47 15.53
C ILE A 80 1.34 -0.96 15.23
N ALA A 81 0.05 -1.16 14.97
CA ALA A 81 -0.49 -2.48 14.63
C ALA A 81 0.17 -3.06 13.36
N CYS A 82 0.31 -2.24 12.30
CA CYS A 82 1.01 -2.63 11.08
C CYS A 82 2.48 -2.95 11.36
N PHE A 83 3.18 -2.14 12.17
CA PHE A 83 4.57 -2.35 12.49
C PHE A 83 4.80 -3.67 13.23
N ILE A 84 3.94 -3.99 14.21
CA ILE A 84 3.99 -5.27 14.92
C ILE A 84 3.73 -6.42 13.95
N PHE A 85 2.69 -6.32 13.12
CA PHE A 85 2.32 -7.37 12.17
C PHE A 85 3.42 -7.62 11.12
N PHE A 86 3.88 -6.58 10.42
CA PHE A 86 4.93 -6.69 9.40
C PHE A 86 6.29 -6.95 10.02
N GLY A 87 6.59 -6.41 11.20
CA GLY A 87 7.81 -6.72 11.94
C GLY A 87 7.87 -8.20 12.30
N TRP A 88 6.77 -8.78 12.79
CA TRP A 88 6.69 -10.21 13.04
C TRP A 88 6.79 -11.03 11.76
N LEU A 89 6.03 -10.65 10.72
CA LEU A 89 6.04 -11.31 9.41
C LEU A 89 7.45 -11.32 8.79
N LEU A 90 8.17 -10.20 8.84
CA LEU A 90 9.48 -10.08 8.22
C LEU A 90 10.59 -10.78 9.02
N ASN A 91 10.57 -10.70 10.36
CA ASN A 91 11.65 -11.23 11.19
C ASN A 91 11.48 -12.71 11.56
N TYR A 92 10.24 -13.18 11.73
CA TYR A 92 9.97 -14.52 12.28
C TYR A 92 9.43 -15.51 11.25
N THR A 93 9.19 -15.09 9.99
CA THR A 93 8.73 -16.02 8.94
C THR A 93 9.78 -16.29 7.89
N THR A 94 9.76 -17.51 7.35
CA THR A 94 10.61 -17.93 6.22
C THR A 94 10.39 -17.04 4.99
N TYR A 95 9.16 -16.54 4.80
CA TYR A 95 8.85 -15.59 3.73
C TYR A 95 9.69 -14.31 3.85
N GLY A 96 9.68 -13.67 5.02
CA GLY A 96 10.43 -12.44 5.27
C GLY A 96 11.93 -12.59 5.08
N ARG A 97 12.51 -13.67 5.62
CA ARG A 97 13.94 -13.97 5.48
C ARG A 97 14.34 -14.16 4.02
N ASN A 98 13.52 -14.86 3.22
CA ASN A 98 13.80 -15.08 1.82
C ASN A 98 13.67 -13.79 0.99
N THR A 99 12.65 -12.98 1.26
CA THR A 99 12.45 -11.69 0.58
C THR A 99 13.59 -10.71 0.87
N MET A 100 14.06 -10.62 2.11
CA MET A 100 15.18 -9.74 2.47
C MET A 100 16.51 -10.20 1.85
N ALA A 101 16.75 -11.52 1.78
CA ALA A 101 17.95 -12.07 1.14
C ALA A 101 18.03 -11.71 -0.36
N ILE A 102 16.90 -11.83 -1.08
CA ILE A 102 16.82 -11.46 -2.50
C ILE A 102 17.05 -9.95 -2.71
N GLY A 103 16.52 -9.11 -1.81
CA GLY A 103 16.63 -7.64 -1.92
C GLY A 103 18.04 -7.09 -1.75
N GLY A 104 18.92 -7.78 -1.00
CA GLY A 104 20.31 -7.37 -0.80
C GLY A 104 21.21 -7.68 -1.99
N ASN A 105 21.13 -8.91 -2.52
CA ASN A 105 21.78 -9.29 -3.77
C ASN A 105 21.15 -10.58 -4.31
N GLN A 106 20.39 -10.48 -5.41
CA GLN A 106 19.67 -11.58 -6.01
C GLN A 106 20.60 -12.73 -6.46
N GLU A 107 21.81 -12.45 -6.96
CA GLU A 107 22.77 -13.48 -7.37
C GLU A 107 23.36 -14.22 -6.18
N ALA A 108 23.71 -13.49 -5.10
CA ALA A 108 24.21 -14.11 -3.87
C ALA A 108 23.14 -14.98 -3.19
N ALA A 109 21.86 -14.54 -3.24
CA ALA A 109 20.74 -15.32 -2.74
C ALA A 109 20.56 -16.65 -3.51
N LEU A 110 20.72 -16.64 -4.84
CA LEU A 110 20.63 -17.85 -5.68
C LEU A 110 21.80 -18.83 -5.43
N LEU A 111 23.00 -18.31 -5.22
CA LEU A 111 24.20 -19.12 -4.92
C LEU A 111 24.18 -19.70 -3.49
N ALA A 112 23.44 -19.08 -2.58
CA ALA A 112 23.33 -19.51 -1.19
C ALA A 112 22.30 -20.64 -0.95
N GLY A 113 21.48 -20.99 -1.95
CA GLY A 113 20.51 -22.09 -1.90
C GLY A 113 19.06 -21.66 -2.12
#